data_AF-A0A7X5X007-F1
#
_entry.id   AF-A0A7X5X007-F1
#
_cell.length_a   1.000
_cell.length_b   1.000
_cell.length_c   1.000
_cell.angle_alpha   90.00
_cell.angle_beta   90.00
_cell.angle_gamma   90.00
#
_symmetry.space_group_name_H-M   'P 1'
#
loop_
_entity.id
_entity.type
_entity.pdbx_description
1 polymer ?
#
loop_
_entity_poly.entity_id
_entity_poly.type
_entity_poly.pdbx_seq_one_letter_code
_entity_poly.pdbx_strand_id
1 'polypeptide(L)'
;MNPLPDVTIGELMTETEHRTLVGARHAQYSYLRFRDLKARVEAQRGHPIRLGTIINCSSRFKEALRGPGIPTHPAEVRPSSIKRLECLWRDEYTDLCLRSYPKDGEAILDLIGHRTVIGQDQIDRMLTGMERFLMAWADEPDLANTTVTEVVERFGLPVSHYGEGWVHIDHNWVNTSELERLIRTVEGVEAASVRVAERPPREHALVARLVGEPGRQAEVRARILAALREETDLICPHEFEWRDRLLEPGASLPTDIAPGTATASAVHRDSDRRTAGTGDRALTTALLAAMDDAEVDLDLSYAQQGGTAVMAPAVVKHLASLGFAGPTPDDLLGPWPLRAVAELCAPHRESLGR
;
A
#
# COMPACT_ATOMS: atom_id res chain seq x y z
N MET A 1 7.67 7.45 13.94
CA MET A 1 7.40 7.74 15.37
C MET A 1 5.93 7.40 15.60
N ASN A 2 5.67 6.33 16.37
CA ASN A 2 4.31 6.00 16.80
C ASN A 2 3.84 7.09 17.78
N PRO A 3 2.56 7.51 17.77
CA PRO A 3 2.02 8.24 18.91
C PRO A 3 2.19 7.33 20.13
N LEU A 4 2.98 7.79 21.10
CA LEU A 4 3.17 7.06 22.35
C LEU A 4 1.81 7.09 23.08
N PRO A 5 1.28 5.94 23.53
CA PRO A 5 -0.07 5.82 24.09
C PRO A 5 -0.38 6.79 25.24
N ASP A 6 0.66 7.26 25.92
CA ASP A 6 0.58 8.16 27.08
C ASP A 6 0.66 9.66 26.72
N VAL A 7 0.85 9.99 25.45
CA VAL A 7 0.88 11.39 24.97
C VAL A 7 -0.54 11.96 25.00
N THR A 8 -0.68 13.21 25.42
CA THR A 8 -1.97 13.91 25.43
C THR A 8 -2.39 14.34 24.03
N ILE A 9 -3.71 14.52 23.81
CA ILE A 9 -4.19 15.01 22.51
C ILE A 9 -3.61 16.39 22.16
N GLY A 10 -3.44 17.27 23.14
CA GLY A 10 -2.85 18.60 22.94
C GLY A 10 -1.39 18.55 22.48
N GLU A 11 -0.59 17.65 23.06
CA GLU A 11 0.78 17.41 22.61
C GLU A 11 0.82 16.85 21.19
N LEU A 12 -0.06 15.89 20.88
CA LEU A 12 -0.18 15.30 19.55
C LEU A 12 -0.57 16.34 18.49
N MET A 13 -1.50 17.24 18.82
CA MET A 13 -1.91 18.34 17.93
C MET A 13 -0.77 19.31 17.67
N THR A 14 -0.05 19.73 18.70
CA THR A 14 1.08 20.65 18.57
C THR A 14 2.17 20.05 17.67
N GLU A 15 2.49 18.77 17.86
CA GLU A 15 3.44 18.05 17.00
C GLU A 15 2.94 17.93 15.55
N THR A 16 1.64 17.66 15.36
CA THR A 16 1.01 17.54 14.04
C THR A 16 1.03 18.88 13.29
N GLU A 17 0.75 19.99 13.97
CA GLU A 17 0.86 21.34 13.40
C GLU A 17 2.29 21.64 12.97
N HIS A 18 3.27 21.33 13.82
CA HIS A 18 4.68 21.49 13.49
C HIS A 18 5.06 20.71 12.23
N ARG A 19 4.67 19.43 12.16
CA ARG A 19 4.92 18.58 10.98
C ARG A 19 4.23 19.12 9.72
N THR A 20 3.02 19.64 9.85
CA THR A 20 2.28 20.23 8.73
C THR A 20 3.02 21.45 8.16
N LEU A 21 3.53 22.31 9.03
CA LEU A 21 4.33 23.48 8.62
C LEU A 21 5.65 23.08 7.96
N VAL A 22 6.32 22.06 8.50
CA VAL A 22 7.52 21.48 7.86
C VAL A 22 7.17 20.94 6.48
N GLY A 23 6.12 20.14 6.35
CA GLY A 23 5.64 19.60 5.07
C GLY A 23 5.29 20.70 4.06
N ALA A 24 4.62 21.76 4.50
CA ALA A 24 4.27 22.91 3.64
C ALA A 24 5.51 23.62 3.09
N ARG A 25 6.62 23.67 3.83
CA ARG A 25 7.90 24.21 3.33
C ARG A 25 8.45 23.35 2.18
N HIS A 26 8.19 22.04 2.19
CA HIS A 26 8.55 21.13 1.12
C HIS A 26 7.58 21.16 -0.07
N ALA A 27 6.46 21.90 -0.02
CA ALA A 27 5.56 22.06 -1.16
C ALA A 27 6.18 22.84 -2.34
N GLN A 28 7.35 23.45 -2.13
CA GLN A 28 8.11 24.17 -3.18
C GLN A 28 8.88 23.23 -4.13
N TYR A 29 9.01 21.94 -3.78
CA TYR A 29 9.67 20.97 -4.64
C TYR A 29 8.74 20.47 -5.75
N SER A 30 9.31 20.24 -6.95
CA SER A 30 8.54 19.71 -8.08
C SER A 30 7.95 18.34 -7.75
N TYR A 31 6.62 18.24 -7.81
CA TYR A 31 5.88 16.99 -7.62
C TYR A 31 6.34 15.90 -8.59
N LEU A 32 6.56 16.25 -9.86
CA LEU A 32 7.01 15.29 -10.88
C LEU A 32 8.42 14.76 -10.57
N ARG A 33 9.33 15.64 -10.13
CA ARG A 33 10.67 15.23 -9.71
C ARG A 33 10.63 14.34 -8.46
N PHE A 34 9.70 14.60 -7.53
CA PHE A 34 9.45 13.72 -6.40
C PHE A 34 8.95 12.34 -6.87
N ARG A 35 8.01 12.27 -7.81
CA ARG A 35 7.53 11.00 -8.38
C ARG A 35 8.66 10.20 -9.05
N ASP A 36 9.54 10.85 -9.80
CA ASP A 36 10.72 10.18 -10.40
C ASP A 36 11.68 9.64 -9.34
N LEU A 37 11.93 10.42 -8.28
CA LEU A 37 12.79 9.99 -7.17
C LEU A 37 12.17 8.81 -6.42
N LYS A 38 10.87 8.89 -6.11
CA LYS A 38 10.09 7.83 -5.47
C LYS A 38 10.16 6.55 -6.31
N ALA A 39 9.83 6.60 -7.60
CA ALA A 39 9.84 5.43 -8.48
C ALA A 39 11.22 4.74 -8.53
N ARG A 40 12.32 5.51 -8.56
CA ARG A 40 13.68 4.95 -8.50
C ARG A 40 13.98 4.26 -7.18
N VAL A 41 13.61 4.88 -6.06
CA VAL A 41 13.80 4.29 -4.73
C VAL A 41 12.95 3.02 -4.58
N GLU A 42 11.71 3.04 -5.06
CA GLU A 42 10.81 1.90 -5.05
C GLU A 42 11.35 0.75 -5.89
N ALA A 43 11.81 1.02 -7.12
CA ALA A 43 12.42 0.01 -7.99
C ALA A 43 13.66 -0.64 -7.36
N GLN A 44 14.49 0.15 -6.67
CA GLN A 44 15.66 -0.35 -5.93
C GLN A 44 15.22 -1.24 -4.76
N ARG A 45 14.27 -0.77 -3.94
CA ARG A 45 13.77 -1.48 -2.76
C ARG A 45 12.91 -2.69 -3.11
N GLY A 46 12.33 -2.70 -4.30
CA GLY A 46 11.40 -3.73 -4.72
C GLY A 46 10.06 -3.67 -3.98
N HIS A 47 9.61 -2.50 -3.52
CA HIS A 47 8.24 -2.32 -3.03
C HIS A 47 7.82 -0.85 -3.13
N PRO A 48 6.51 -0.56 -3.26
CA PRO A 48 6.02 0.81 -3.17
C PRO A 48 6.29 1.40 -1.78
N ILE A 49 6.69 2.66 -1.74
CA ILE A 49 6.64 3.51 -0.56
C ILE A 49 5.17 3.87 -0.37
N ARG A 50 4.58 3.28 0.66
CA ARG A 50 3.24 3.60 1.12
C ARG A 50 3.29 4.85 2.01
N LEU A 51 2.41 5.80 1.73
CA LEU A 51 2.05 6.85 2.65
C LEU A 51 1.02 6.23 3.61
N GLY A 52 1.34 6.19 4.92
CA GLY A 52 0.46 5.55 5.90
C GLY A 52 -0.96 6.14 5.91
N THR A 53 -1.18 7.19 6.70
CA THR A 53 -2.51 7.82 6.79
C THR A 53 -2.51 9.19 6.13
N ILE A 54 -3.42 9.41 5.19
CA ILE A 54 -3.71 10.73 4.62
C ILE A 54 -4.95 11.31 5.31
N ILE A 55 -4.84 12.57 5.70
CA ILE A 55 -5.97 13.36 6.20
C ILE A 55 -6.23 14.49 5.20
N ASN A 56 -7.40 14.49 4.57
CA ASN A 56 -7.82 15.51 3.62
C ASN A 56 -9.09 16.21 4.11
N CYS A 57 -8.90 17.34 4.79
CA CYS A 57 -9.99 18.10 5.39
C CYS A 57 -10.24 19.38 4.60
N SER A 58 -11.50 19.59 4.23
CA SER A 58 -11.94 20.85 3.62
C SER A 58 -11.91 21.97 4.64
N SER A 59 -11.40 23.14 4.26
CA SER A 59 -11.53 24.37 5.06
C SER A 59 -12.88 25.08 4.86
N ARG A 60 -13.69 24.62 3.90
CA ARG A 60 -14.92 25.32 3.45
C ARG A 60 -16.17 25.04 4.28
N PHE A 61 -16.05 24.33 5.40
CA PHE A 61 -17.20 24.00 6.25
C PHE A 61 -17.99 25.24 6.70
N LYS A 62 -17.31 26.31 7.14
CA LYS A 62 -17.99 27.53 7.61
C LYS A 62 -18.84 28.19 6.52
N GLU A 63 -18.35 28.22 5.29
CA GLU A 63 -19.05 28.82 4.14
C GLU A 63 -20.18 27.91 3.67
N ALA A 64 -19.89 26.62 3.51
CA ALA A 64 -20.81 25.65 2.93
C ALA A 64 -21.90 25.17 3.89
N LEU A 65 -21.74 25.36 5.22
CA LEU A 65 -22.71 24.97 6.25
C LEU A 65 -23.49 26.14 6.86
N ARG A 66 -23.28 27.38 6.36
CA ARG A 66 -24.02 28.58 6.80
C ARG A 66 -24.79 29.31 5.68
N GLY A 67 -24.92 28.69 4.51
CA GLY A 67 -25.60 29.28 3.34
C GLY A 67 -27.13 29.34 3.47
N PRO A 68 -27.79 30.26 2.72
CA PRO A 68 -29.25 30.35 2.67
C PRO A 68 -29.83 29.11 2.00
N GLY A 69 -30.44 28.21 2.77
CA GLY A 69 -30.98 26.93 2.29
C GLY A 69 -30.58 25.72 3.12
N ILE A 70 -29.72 25.90 4.12
CA ILE A 70 -29.27 24.81 4.99
C ILE A 70 -30.25 24.64 6.15
N PRO A 71 -30.75 23.42 6.42
CA PRO A 71 -31.79 23.24 7.42
C PRO A 71 -31.30 23.63 8.81
N THR A 72 -31.98 24.58 9.47
CA THR A 72 -31.66 25.11 10.81
C THR A 72 -32.14 24.21 11.95
N HIS A 73 -32.32 22.91 11.68
CA HIS A 73 -32.74 21.96 12.72
C HIS A 73 -31.76 21.97 13.90
N PRO A 74 -32.24 21.84 15.15
CA PRO A 74 -31.37 21.67 16.29
C PRO A 74 -30.45 20.45 16.08
N ALA A 75 -29.19 20.59 16.49
CA ALA A 75 -28.15 19.57 16.32
C ALA A 75 -28.55 18.19 16.91
N GLU A 76 -29.42 18.20 17.94
CA GLU A 76 -29.93 17.01 18.62
C GLU A 76 -30.82 16.08 17.78
N VAL A 77 -31.22 16.45 16.56
CA VAL A 77 -32.29 15.76 15.80
C VAL A 77 -31.80 15.03 14.54
N ARG A 78 -30.54 15.20 14.12
CA ARG A 78 -30.05 14.51 12.91
C ARG A 78 -29.32 13.22 13.29
N PRO A 79 -29.90 12.03 13.03
CA PRO A 79 -29.20 10.79 13.27
C PRO A 79 -28.00 10.68 12.33
N SER A 80 -26.85 10.28 12.86
CA SER A 80 -25.70 9.86 12.06
C SER A 80 -26.12 8.72 11.14
N SER A 81 -25.67 8.78 9.89
CA SER A 81 -25.91 7.70 8.92
C SER A 81 -24.58 7.26 8.31
N ILE A 82 -24.35 5.95 8.30
CA ILE A 82 -23.19 5.35 7.66
C ILE A 82 -23.64 4.80 6.31
N LYS A 83 -22.94 5.19 5.25
CA LYS A 83 -23.15 4.67 3.90
C LYS A 83 -21.87 3.99 3.45
N ARG A 84 -22.01 2.73 3.02
CA ARG A 84 -20.92 1.97 2.43
C ARG A 84 -20.97 2.18 0.92
N LEU A 85 -19.89 2.71 0.37
CA LEU A 85 -19.77 3.02 -1.05
C LEU A 85 -18.62 2.21 -1.65
N GLU A 86 -18.74 1.87 -2.93
CA GLU A 86 -17.61 1.32 -3.67
C GLU A 86 -16.53 2.42 -3.79
N CYS A 87 -15.31 2.09 -3.37
CA CYS A 87 -14.19 3.00 -3.50
C CYS A 87 -13.77 3.06 -4.97
N LEU A 88 -14.13 4.14 -5.65
CA LEU A 88 -13.70 4.40 -7.03
C LEU A 88 -12.25 4.91 -7.12
N TRP A 89 -11.62 5.19 -5.98
CA TRP A 89 -10.25 5.68 -5.91
C TRP A 89 -9.28 4.49 -5.89
N ARG A 90 -8.38 4.45 -6.89
CA ARG A 90 -7.32 3.46 -7.05
C ARG A 90 -5.96 4.05 -6.66
N ASP A 91 -5.88 4.64 -5.47
CA ASP A 91 -4.60 5.15 -4.98
C ASP A 91 -3.89 4.03 -4.23
N GLU A 92 -2.87 3.46 -4.88
CA GLU A 92 -2.15 2.28 -4.37
C GLU A 92 -1.10 2.62 -3.32
N TYR A 93 -0.86 3.91 -3.05
CA TYR A 93 0.16 4.33 -2.10
C TYR A 93 -0.41 4.85 -0.77
N THR A 94 -1.71 4.71 -0.49
CA THR A 94 -2.29 5.15 0.79
C THR A 94 -3.06 4.04 1.50
N ASP A 95 -2.72 3.81 2.76
CA ASP A 95 -3.32 2.70 3.54
C ASP A 95 -4.70 3.09 4.07
N LEU A 96 -4.78 4.34 4.55
CA LEU A 96 -5.97 4.94 5.12
C LEU A 96 -6.06 6.39 4.66
N CYS A 97 -7.17 6.78 4.06
CA CYS A 97 -7.48 8.18 3.78
C CYS A 97 -8.74 8.60 4.51
N LEU A 98 -8.59 9.46 5.51
CA LEU A 98 -9.68 10.14 6.17
C LEU A 98 -9.94 11.48 5.47
N ARG A 99 -11.18 11.70 5.05
CA ARG A 99 -11.62 12.93 4.41
C ARG A 99 -12.74 13.56 5.20
N SER A 100 -12.75 14.88 5.23
CA SER A 100 -13.91 15.62 5.73
C SER A 100 -14.29 16.72 4.74
N TYR A 101 -15.55 16.77 4.35
CA TYR A 101 -16.06 17.80 3.45
C TYR A 101 -17.54 18.11 3.67
N PRO A 102 -17.98 19.36 3.42
CA PRO A 102 -19.38 19.70 3.44
C PRO A 102 -20.04 19.30 2.11
N LYS A 103 -21.25 18.74 2.16
CA LYS A 103 -22.06 18.44 0.97
C LYS A 103 -23.54 18.43 1.35
N ASP A 104 -24.39 19.02 0.50
CA ASP A 104 -25.85 19.03 0.65
C ASP A 104 -26.34 19.50 2.05
N GLY A 105 -25.60 20.43 2.67
CA GLY A 105 -25.92 20.96 4.01
C GLY A 105 -25.56 20.03 5.17
N GLU A 106 -24.70 19.03 4.92
CA GLU A 106 -24.19 18.06 5.90
C GLU A 106 -22.65 18.10 5.96
N ALA A 107 -22.10 17.79 7.13
CA ALA A 107 -20.69 17.48 7.28
C ALA A 107 -20.48 15.98 7.04
N ILE A 108 -19.67 15.64 6.04
CA ILE A 108 -19.36 14.25 5.71
C ILE A 108 -17.98 13.92 6.24
N LEU A 109 -17.90 12.87 7.05
CA LEU A 109 -16.68 12.11 7.31
C LEU A 109 -16.65 10.90 6.38
N ASP A 110 -15.53 10.70 5.71
CA ASP A 110 -15.35 9.63 4.74
C ASP A 110 -14.00 8.97 4.97
N LEU A 111 -13.99 7.65 5.08
CA LEU A 111 -12.80 6.87 5.38
C LEU A 111 -12.64 5.79 4.32
N ILE A 112 -11.55 5.87 3.60
CA ILE A 112 -11.12 4.89 2.61
C ILE A 112 -9.97 4.11 3.21
N GLY A 113 -10.03 2.79 3.16
CA GLY A 113 -8.97 1.93 3.67
C GLY A 113 -8.71 0.75 2.75
N HIS A 114 -7.45 0.36 2.62
CA HIS A 114 -7.09 -0.86 1.91
C HIS A 114 -7.52 -2.08 2.73
N ARG A 115 -8.18 -3.06 2.08
CA ARG A 115 -8.84 -4.21 2.73
C ARG A 115 -7.90 -5.15 3.50
N THR A 116 -6.63 -5.15 3.15
CA THR A 116 -5.57 -5.91 3.85
C THR A 116 -5.19 -5.23 5.17
N VAL A 117 -5.29 -3.90 5.23
CA VAL A 117 -4.89 -3.09 6.40
C VAL A 117 -6.03 -2.97 7.41
N ILE A 118 -7.26 -2.76 6.94
CA ILE A 118 -8.42 -2.54 7.81
C ILE A 118 -9.66 -3.25 7.27
N GLY A 119 -10.33 -3.99 8.16
CA GLY A 119 -11.60 -4.63 7.86
C GLY A 119 -12.76 -3.62 7.84
N GLN A 120 -13.84 -3.97 7.14
CA GLN A 120 -15.01 -3.10 7.03
C GLN A 120 -15.63 -2.76 8.39
N ASP A 121 -15.72 -3.72 9.31
CA ASP A 121 -16.24 -3.47 10.68
C ASP A 121 -15.34 -2.54 11.49
N GLN A 122 -14.03 -2.53 11.21
CA GLN A 122 -13.09 -1.58 11.83
C GLN A 122 -13.25 -0.18 11.23
N ILE A 123 -13.49 -0.05 9.92
CA ILE A 123 -13.82 1.23 9.27
C ILE A 123 -15.07 1.85 9.91
N ASP A 124 -16.15 1.06 10.04
CA ASP A 124 -17.41 1.55 10.61
C ASP A 124 -17.21 2.03 12.07
N ARG A 125 -16.51 1.23 12.89
CA ARG A 125 -16.16 1.64 14.27
C ARG A 125 -15.28 2.87 14.30
N MET A 126 -14.31 2.99 13.40
CA MET A 126 -13.42 4.15 13.33
C MET A 126 -14.19 5.42 12.96
N LEU A 127 -15.09 5.35 11.99
CA LEU A 127 -15.92 6.49 11.59
C LEU A 127 -16.85 6.94 12.74
N THR A 128 -17.54 6.01 13.39
CA THR A 128 -18.40 6.33 14.55
C THR A 128 -17.60 6.91 15.71
N GLY A 129 -16.46 6.30 16.04
CA GLY A 129 -15.59 6.79 17.11
C GLY A 129 -15.04 8.18 16.81
N MET A 130 -14.60 8.42 15.57
CA MET A 130 -14.06 9.71 15.14
C MET A 130 -15.14 10.81 15.14
N GLU A 131 -16.35 10.52 14.69
CA GLU A 131 -17.47 11.45 14.76
C GLU A 131 -17.75 11.86 16.22
N ARG A 132 -17.86 10.89 17.13
CA ARG A 132 -18.09 11.13 18.56
C ARG A 132 -16.95 11.91 19.20
N PHE A 133 -15.71 11.59 18.84
CA PHE A 133 -14.52 12.33 19.28
C PHE A 133 -14.56 13.79 18.81
N LEU A 134 -14.86 14.05 17.53
CA LEU A 134 -14.89 15.40 16.97
C LEU A 134 -16.01 16.26 17.57
N MET A 135 -17.18 15.67 17.84
CA MET A 135 -18.26 16.36 18.55
C MET A 135 -17.85 16.70 19.98
N ALA A 136 -17.33 15.73 20.73
CA ALA A 136 -16.87 15.96 22.10
C ALA A 136 -15.72 16.98 22.16
N TRP A 137 -14.79 16.93 21.20
CA TRP A 137 -13.69 17.89 21.08
C TRP A 137 -14.17 19.34 20.89
N ALA A 138 -15.30 19.53 20.21
CA ALA A 138 -15.87 20.86 20.03
C ALA A 138 -16.48 21.43 21.32
N ASP A 139 -16.97 20.57 22.21
CA ASP A 139 -17.73 20.95 23.40
C ASP A 139 -16.93 20.84 24.71
N GLU A 140 -15.85 20.05 24.74
CA GLU A 140 -15.06 19.72 25.94
C GLU A 140 -13.57 20.13 25.79
N PRO A 141 -13.18 21.36 26.19
CA PRO A 141 -11.80 21.82 26.08
C PRO A 141 -10.77 20.95 26.83
N ASP A 142 -11.19 20.27 27.91
CA ASP A 142 -10.32 19.44 28.74
C ASP A 142 -9.85 18.15 28.04
N LEU A 143 -10.49 17.75 26.92
CA LEU A 143 -10.04 16.63 26.10
C LEU A 143 -8.59 16.81 25.60
N ALA A 144 -8.10 18.05 25.50
CA ALA A 144 -6.71 18.32 25.14
C ALA A 144 -5.70 17.71 26.12
N ASN A 145 -6.08 17.55 27.40
CA ASN A 145 -5.23 16.97 28.43
C ASN A 145 -5.41 15.45 28.60
N THR A 146 -6.35 14.86 27.87
CA THR A 146 -6.61 13.41 27.90
C THR A 146 -5.57 12.68 27.05
N THR A 147 -5.13 11.52 27.48
CA THR A 147 -4.16 10.70 26.73
C THR A 147 -4.79 10.06 25.49
N VAL A 148 -3.95 9.69 24.51
CA VAL A 148 -4.41 8.95 23.31
C VAL A 148 -5.11 7.65 23.70
N THR A 149 -4.60 6.92 24.70
CA THR A 149 -5.21 5.66 25.17
C THR A 149 -6.62 5.88 25.73
N GLU A 150 -6.78 6.86 26.61
CA GLU A 150 -8.09 7.19 27.20
C GLU A 150 -9.11 7.64 26.12
N VAL A 151 -8.66 8.39 25.11
CA VAL A 151 -9.50 8.76 23.96
C VAL A 151 -9.90 7.52 23.15
N VAL A 152 -8.94 6.65 22.83
CA VAL A 152 -9.20 5.41 22.09
C VAL A 152 -10.24 4.55 22.82
N GLU A 153 -10.09 4.37 24.13
CA GLU A 153 -11.03 3.62 24.97
C GLU A 153 -12.41 4.30 25.04
N ARG A 154 -12.44 5.62 25.33
CA ARG A 154 -13.67 6.40 25.50
C ARG A 154 -14.54 6.39 24.24
N PHE A 155 -13.92 6.51 23.07
CA PHE A 155 -14.65 6.60 21.80
C PHE A 155 -14.70 5.28 21.03
N GLY A 156 -14.12 4.20 21.57
CA GLY A 156 -14.14 2.88 20.98
C GLY A 156 -13.41 2.80 19.64
N LEU A 157 -12.33 3.56 19.48
CA LEU A 157 -11.51 3.54 18.26
C LEU A 157 -10.79 2.19 18.12
N PRO A 158 -10.65 1.65 16.90
CA PRO A 158 -9.98 0.37 16.71
C PRO A 158 -8.49 0.48 17.05
N VAL A 159 -7.98 -0.55 17.73
CA VAL A 159 -6.55 -0.73 18.01
C VAL A 159 -5.99 -1.81 17.09
N SER A 160 -4.97 -1.48 16.32
CA SER A 160 -4.26 -2.49 15.51
C SER A 160 -3.52 -3.47 16.42
N HIS A 161 -3.74 -4.76 16.21
CA HIS A 161 -3.01 -5.83 16.89
C HIS A 161 -2.15 -6.56 15.86
N TYR A 162 -0.84 -6.43 15.96
CA TYR A 162 0.12 -7.12 15.11
C TYR A 162 0.62 -8.36 15.86
N GLY A 163 0.39 -9.55 15.30
CA GLY A 163 0.80 -10.83 15.92
C GLY A 163 2.30 -11.10 15.80
N GLU A 164 2.77 -12.24 16.33
CA GLU A 164 4.20 -12.62 16.35
C GLU A 164 4.86 -12.69 14.94
N GLY A 165 4.06 -12.83 13.88
CA GLY A 165 4.50 -12.83 12.48
C GLY A 165 4.62 -11.45 11.84
N TRP A 166 4.60 -10.36 12.63
CA TRP A 166 4.65 -9.00 12.11
C TRP A 166 5.88 -8.24 12.62
N VAL A 167 6.51 -7.48 11.73
CA VAL A 167 7.64 -6.61 12.06
C VAL A 167 7.43 -5.22 11.51
N HIS A 168 7.92 -4.20 12.21
CA HIS A 168 7.91 -2.83 11.72
C HIS A 168 9.27 -2.46 11.13
N ILE A 169 9.35 -2.29 9.81
CA ILE A 169 10.59 -1.99 9.07
C ILE A 169 10.30 -1.05 7.90
N ASP A 170 11.24 -0.15 7.60
CA ASP A 170 11.10 0.87 6.55
C ASP A 170 9.76 1.65 6.64
N HIS A 171 9.37 2.01 7.86
CA HIS A 171 8.11 2.72 8.17
C HIS A 171 6.82 1.96 7.85
N ASN A 172 6.89 0.65 7.63
CA ASN A 172 5.74 -0.20 7.31
C ASN A 172 5.66 -1.39 8.28
N TRP A 173 4.44 -1.84 8.57
CA TRP A 173 4.20 -3.14 9.20
C TRP A 173 4.20 -4.22 8.13
N VAL A 174 4.99 -5.27 8.34
CA VAL A 174 5.21 -6.35 7.38
C VAL A 174 4.85 -7.69 8.01
N ASN A 175 3.98 -8.45 7.34
CA ASN A 175 3.63 -9.81 7.72
C ASN A 175 4.71 -10.79 7.21
N THR A 176 5.71 -11.06 8.05
CA THR A 176 6.84 -11.94 7.69
C THR A 176 6.42 -13.38 7.48
N SER A 177 5.44 -13.88 8.24
CA SER A 177 4.93 -15.25 8.09
C SER A 177 4.25 -15.47 6.74
N GLU A 178 3.51 -14.47 6.27
CA GLU A 178 2.89 -14.51 4.95
C GLU A 178 3.93 -14.40 3.82
N LEU A 179 4.94 -13.56 4.00
CA LEU A 179 6.06 -13.45 3.06
C LEU A 179 6.85 -14.77 2.96
N GLU A 180 7.12 -15.43 4.08
CA GLU A 180 7.75 -16.77 4.12
C GLU A 180 6.93 -17.83 3.38
N ARG A 181 5.60 -17.79 3.52
CA ARG A 181 4.68 -18.69 2.80
C ARG A 181 4.71 -18.41 1.30
N LEU A 182 4.70 -17.14 0.90
CA LEU A 182 4.77 -16.74 -0.50
C LEU A 182 6.07 -17.19 -1.15
N ILE A 183 7.21 -16.98 -0.49
CA ILE A 183 8.53 -17.36 -1.01
C ILE A 183 8.61 -18.88 -1.24
N ARG A 184 8.05 -19.69 -0.35
CA ARG A 184 7.99 -21.16 -0.49
C ARG A 184 7.14 -21.65 -1.66
N THR A 185 6.39 -20.77 -2.34
CA THR A 185 5.66 -21.13 -3.57
C THR A 185 6.56 -21.18 -4.81
N VAL A 186 7.79 -20.68 -4.72
CA VAL A 186 8.76 -20.69 -5.82
C VAL A 186 9.38 -22.08 -5.94
N GLU A 187 9.36 -22.64 -7.15
CA GLU A 187 9.98 -23.93 -7.44
C GLU A 187 11.48 -23.92 -7.09
N GLY A 188 11.96 -24.97 -6.42
CA GLY A 188 13.33 -25.06 -5.95
C GLY A 188 13.61 -24.38 -4.61
N VAL A 189 12.61 -23.73 -3.97
CA VAL A 189 12.71 -23.27 -2.58
C VAL A 189 12.08 -24.28 -1.64
N GLU A 190 12.89 -24.88 -0.76
CA GLU A 190 12.46 -25.89 0.20
C GLU A 190 11.98 -25.25 1.51
N ALA A 191 12.67 -24.20 1.97
CA ALA A 191 12.33 -23.49 3.18
C ALA A 191 12.71 -22.01 3.09
N ALA A 192 11.97 -21.16 3.82
CA ALA A 192 12.25 -19.73 3.92
C ALA A 192 12.03 -19.24 5.36
N SER A 193 12.89 -18.35 5.83
CA SER A 193 12.66 -17.55 7.03
C SER A 193 13.00 -16.08 6.77
N VAL A 194 12.12 -15.18 7.18
CA VAL A 194 12.26 -13.74 7.00
C VAL A 194 12.42 -13.08 8.36
N ARG A 195 13.51 -12.32 8.53
CA ARG A 195 13.81 -11.64 9.80
C ARG A 195 14.37 -10.25 9.58
N VAL A 196 14.22 -9.42 10.59
CA VAL A 196 14.94 -8.14 10.68
C VAL A 196 16.35 -8.42 11.18
N ALA A 197 17.35 -7.93 10.45
CA ALA A 197 18.74 -7.93 10.87
C ALA A 197 19.23 -6.50 11.05
N GLU A 198 19.96 -6.24 12.14
CA GLU A 198 20.67 -4.98 12.31
C GLU A 198 21.91 -4.94 11.39
N ARG A 199 22.04 -3.84 10.64
CA ARG A 199 23.18 -3.52 9.79
C ARG A 199 23.84 -2.22 10.27
N PRO A 200 25.17 -2.18 10.41
CA PRO A 200 25.86 -0.91 10.65
C PRO A 200 25.68 0.02 9.44
N PRO A 201 25.37 1.32 9.62
CA PRO A 201 25.36 2.08 10.87
C PRO A 201 23.92 2.31 11.42
N ARG A 202 23.28 1.25 11.96
CA ARG A 202 21.91 1.23 12.54
C ARG A 202 20.77 1.22 11.52
N GLU A 203 21.00 0.65 10.36
CA GLU A 203 19.92 0.33 9.42
C GLU A 203 19.36 -1.05 9.75
N HIS A 204 18.04 -1.16 9.80
CA HIS A 204 17.36 -2.45 9.91
C HIS A 204 17.10 -2.95 8.49
N ALA A 205 17.57 -4.15 8.17
CA ALA A 205 17.32 -4.78 6.87
C ALA A 205 16.42 -6.01 7.06
N LEU A 206 15.41 -6.14 6.19
CA LEU A 206 14.60 -7.35 6.08
C LEU A 206 15.40 -8.37 5.24
N VAL A 207 15.80 -9.47 5.85
CA VAL A 207 16.63 -10.51 5.23
C VAL A 207 15.81 -11.79 5.08
N ALA A 208 15.73 -12.31 3.85
CA ALA A 208 15.16 -13.61 3.57
C ALA A 208 16.27 -14.67 3.51
N ARG A 209 16.21 -15.63 4.44
CA ARG A 209 17.09 -16.81 4.46
C ARG A 209 16.38 -17.97 3.78
N LEU A 210 17.01 -18.55 2.78
CA LEU A 210 16.41 -19.55 1.89
C LEU A 210 17.21 -20.85 1.93
N VAL A 211 16.52 -21.97 1.84
CA VAL A 211 17.09 -23.31 1.63
C VAL A 211 16.47 -23.87 0.36
N GLY A 212 17.30 -24.50 -0.46
CA GLY A 212 16.92 -25.02 -1.77
C GLY A 212 17.99 -24.70 -2.82
N GLU A 213 17.60 -24.65 -4.09
CA GLU A 213 18.51 -24.42 -5.21
C GLU A 213 19.14 -23.01 -5.15
N PRO A 214 20.49 -22.89 -5.03
CA PRO A 214 21.17 -21.61 -5.09
C PRO A 214 21.01 -20.93 -6.46
N GLY A 215 20.93 -19.59 -6.47
CA GLY A 215 20.87 -18.81 -7.71
C GLY A 215 19.46 -18.44 -8.20
N ARG A 216 18.41 -18.93 -7.53
CA ARG A 216 17.00 -18.61 -7.82
C ARG A 216 16.54 -17.21 -7.33
N GLN A 217 17.47 -16.30 -7.02
CA GLN A 217 17.14 -14.99 -6.41
C GLN A 217 16.24 -14.14 -7.30
N ALA A 218 16.51 -14.12 -8.61
CA ALA A 218 15.72 -13.35 -9.55
C ALA A 218 14.26 -13.83 -9.59
N GLU A 219 14.05 -15.15 -9.58
CA GLU A 219 12.73 -15.78 -9.59
C GLU A 219 11.96 -15.50 -8.29
N VAL A 220 12.62 -15.63 -7.13
CA VAL A 220 12.02 -15.30 -5.83
C VAL A 220 11.64 -13.83 -5.77
N ARG A 221 12.55 -12.93 -6.17
CA ARG A 221 12.29 -11.50 -6.20
C ARG A 221 11.11 -11.17 -7.12
N ALA A 222 11.09 -11.72 -8.34
CA ALA A 222 10.01 -11.51 -9.28
C ALA A 222 8.66 -12.01 -8.73
N ARG A 223 8.63 -13.18 -8.09
CA ARG A 223 7.42 -13.74 -7.48
C ARG A 223 6.86 -12.85 -6.37
N ILE A 224 7.74 -12.32 -5.50
CA ILE A 224 7.34 -11.40 -4.44
C ILE A 224 6.81 -10.11 -5.04
N LEU A 225 7.56 -9.48 -5.95
CA LEU A 225 7.17 -8.24 -6.62
C LEU A 225 5.80 -8.33 -7.28
N ALA A 226 5.51 -9.45 -7.95
CA ALA A 226 4.20 -9.70 -8.55
C ALA A 226 3.07 -9.80 -7.50
N ALA A 227 3.35 -10.37 -6.32
CA ALA A 227 2.35 -10.48 -5.25
C ALA A 227 2.11 -9.16 -4.50
N LEU A 228 3.11 -8.26 -4.42
CA LEU A 228 3.00 -6.98 -3.71
C LEU A 228 1.87 -6.10 -4.23
N ARG A 229 1.40 -6.34 -5.45
CA ARG A 229 0.24 -5.65 -6.03
C ARG A 229 -1.04 -5.91 -5.24
N GLU A 230 -1.25 -7.15 -4.78
CA GLU A 230 -2.48 -7.56 -4.10
C GLU A 230 -2.29 -7.64 -2.58
N GLU A 231 -1.07 -7.94 -2.15
CA GLU A 231 -0.71 -8.19 -0.75
C GLU A 231 0.15 -7.06 -0.20
N THR A 232 -0.52 -5.99 0.22
CA THR A 232 0.14 -4.72 0.58
C THR A 232 0.95 -4.77 1.88
N ASP A 233 0.75 -5.83 2.67
CA ASP A 233 1.39 -6.01 3.97
C ASP A 233 2.71 -6.80 3.84
N LEU A 234 3.14 -7.01 2.59
CA LEU A 234 4.40 -7.61 2.22
C LEU A 234 5.34 -6.55 1.66
N ILE A 235 6.65 -6.80 1.78
CA ILE A 235 7.67 -6.05 1.07
C ILE A 235 8.67 -7.03 0.48
N CYS A 236 9.36 -6.63 -0.60
CA CYS A 236 10.52 -7.40 -1.04
C CYS A 236 11.61 -7.32 0.04
N PRO A 237 12.20 -8.46 0.47
CA PRO A 237 13.39 -8.45 1.31
C PRO A 237 14.49 -7.60 0.68
N HIS A 238 15.23 -6.90 1.54
CA HIS A 238 16.37 -6.09 1.15
C HIS A 238 17.55 -6.97 0.72
N GLU A 239 17.64 -8.16 1.34
CA GLU A 239 18.72 -9.12 1.14
C GLU A 239 18.17 -10.54 1.05
N PHE A 240 18.84 -11.38 0.27
CA PHE A 240 18.57 -12.80 0.15
C PHE A 240 19.83 -13.60 0.50
N GLU A 241 19.71 -14.56 1.42
CA GLU A 241 20.81 -15.41 1.88
C GLU A 241 20.45 -16.89 1.67
N TRP A 242 21.15 -17.59 0.77
CA TRP A 242 21.01 -19.06 0.67
C TRP A 242 21.83 -19.74 1.75
N ARG A 243 21.22 -20.73 2.41
CA ARG A 243 21.80 -21.51 3.49
C ARG A 243 21.54 -23.00 3.23
N ASP A 244 22.42 -23.85 3.77
CA ASP A 244 22.23 -25.30 3.70
C ASP A 244 21.09 -25.78 4.61
N ARG A 245 20.75 -25.01 5.64
CA ARG A 245 19.63 -25.26 6.56
C ARG A 245 19.15 -23.97 7.22
N LEU A 246 17.87 -23.92 7.57
CA LEU A 246 17.37 -22.90 8.50
C LEU A 246 17.70 -23.32 9.93
N LEU A 247 18.17 -22.37 10.73
CA LEU A 247 18.22 -22.55 12.18
C LEU A 247 16.83 -22.22 12.72
N GLU A 248 16.22 -23.14 13.46
CA GLU A 248 14.98 -22.84 14.16
C GLU A 248 15.22 -21.70 15.17
N PRO A 249 14.22 -20.83 15.40
CA PRO A 249 14.28 -19.87 16.49
C PRO A 249 14.43 -20.61 17.83
N GLY A 250 15.66 -20.68 18.35
CA GLY A 250 15.93 -21.04 19.75
C GLY A 250 16.40 -22.48 20.03
N ALA A 251 16.73 -23.32 19.05
CA ALA A 251 17.16 -24.70 19.34
C ALA A 251 18.60 -25.02 18.93
N SER A 252 19.35 -25.58 19.90
CA SER A 252 20.60 -26.32 19.72
C SER A 252 20.35 -27.66 18.99
N LEU A 253 21.36 -28.15 18.26
CA LEU A 253 21.36 -29.41 17.49
C LEU A 253 21.17 -30.68 18.37
N PRO A 254 20.94 -31.89 17.79
CA PRO A 254 19.81 -32.33 16.95
C PRO A 254 19.27 -33.72 17.37
N THR A 255 18.03 -34.12 17.04
CA THR A 255 17.73 -35.56 16.80
C THR A 255 16.44 -35.83 16.00
N ASP A 256 16.61 -36.67 14.98
CA ASP A 256 15.69 -37.62 14.35
C ASP A 256 14.42 -37.22 13.57
N ILE A 257 14.21 -38.06 12.55
CA ILE A 257 13.42 -37.93 11.32
C ILE A 257 11.98 -38.45 11.52
N ALA A 258 10.99 -37.82 10.85
CA ALA A 258 9.87 -38.53 10.22
C ALA A 258 9.24 -37.69 9.09
N PRO A 259 8.97 -38.24 7.89
CA PRO A 259 8.34 -37.53 6.79
C PRO A 259 6.81 -37.63 6.85
N GLY A 260 6.12 -36.51 6.58
CA GLY A 260 4.67 -36.44 6.45
C GLY A 260 4.26 -35.77 5.13
N THR A 261 3.59 -36.54 4.28
CA THR A 261 3.14 -36.26 2.92
C THR A 261 2.22 -35.04 2.78
N ALA A 262 2.54 -34.16 1.82
CA ALA A 262 1.67 -33.07 1.37
C ALA A 262 0.81 -33.50 0.16
N THR A 263 -0.51 -33.43 0.31
CA THR A 263 -1.47 -33.44 -0.80
C THR A 263 -1.66 -32.01 -1.31
N ALA A 264 -1.06 -31.67 -2.44
CA ALA A 264 -1.35 -30.44 -3.17
C ALA A 264 -2.50 -30.69 -4.16
N SER A 265 -3.62 -29.99 -3.99
CA SER A 265 -4.62 -29.83 -5.05
C SER A 265 -4.22 -28.65 -5.92
N ALA A 266 -3.71 -28.96 -7.12
CA ALA A 266 -3.48 -27.97 -8.17
C ALA A 266 -4.80 -27.70 -8.89
N VAL A 267 -5.30 -26.47 -8.82
CA VAL A 267 -6.35 -25.98 -9.71
C VAL A 267 -5.65 -25.27 -10.88
N HIS A 268 -5.65 -25.92 -12.04
CA HIS A 268 -5.16 -25.37 -13.30
C HIS A 268 -5.97 -24.13 -13.75
N ARG A 269 -5.28 -23.05 -14.11
CA ARG A 269 -5.75 -22.03 -15.07
C ARG A 269 -4.90 -22.12 -16.33
N ASP A 270 -5.39 -22.85 -17.33
CA ASP A 270 -4.73 -23.08 -18.62
C ASP A 270 -5.16 -22.03 -19.69
N SER A 271 -5.85 -20.95 -19.27
CA SER A 271 -6.35 -19.89 -20.17
C SER A 271 -5.39 -18.70 -20.34
N ASP A 272 -4.39 -18.53 -19.48
CA ASP A 272 -3.62 -17.26 -19.38
C ASP A 272 -2.37 -17.20 -20.28
N ARG A 273 -1.96 -18.31 -20.89
CA ARG A 273 -0.72 -18.36 -21.70
C ARG A 273 -0.80 -17.65 -23.06
N ARG A 274 -2.00 -17.45 -23.64
CA ARG A 274 -2.15 -16.80 -24.95
C ARG A 274 -2.27 -15.27 -24.86
N THR A 275 -2.76 -14.73 -23.75
CA THR A 275 -2.91 -13.30 -23.51
C THR A 275 -1.61 -12.64 -23.04
N ALA A 276 -0.77 -13.37 -22.29
CA ALA A 276 0.55 -12.89 -21.85
C ALA A 276 1.40 -12.36 -23.02
N GLY A 277 1.48 -13.09 -24.14
CA GLY A 277 2.26 -12.67 -25.32
C GLY A 277 1.67 -11.49 -26.12
N THR A 278 0.41 -11.10 -25.89
CA THR A 278 -0.20 -9.91 -26.53
C THR A 278 0.01 -8.65 -25.72
N GLY A 279 -0.10 -8.73 -24.39
CA GLY A 279 0.16 -7.60 -23.49
C GLY A 279 1.63 -7.17 -23.54
N ASP A 280 2.55 -8.12 -23.50
CA ASP A 280 4.00 -7.88 -23.57
C ASP A 280 4.37 -7.06 -24.82
N ARG A 281 3.91 -7.50 -25.99
CA ARG A 281 4.18 -6.81 -27.26
C ARG A 281 3.59 -5.41 -27.30
N ALA A 282 2.35 -5.25 -26.84
CA ALA A 282 1.68 -3.95 -26.85
C ALA A 282 2.38 -2.95 -25.92
N LEU A 283 2.77 -3.39 -24.72
CA LEU A 283 3.51 -2.57 -23.77
C LEU A 283 4.89 -2.20 -24.31
N THR A 284 5.65 -3.15 -24.86
CA THR A 284 6.94 -2.87 -25.50
C THR A 284 6.83 -1.85 -26.63
N THR A 285 5.84 -1.98 -27.52
CA THR A 285 5.62 -1.01 -28.59
C THR A 285 5.28 0.38 -28.05
N ALA A 286 4.44 0.46 -27.02
CA ALA A 286 4.09 1.74 -26.39
C ALA A 286 5.29 2.41 -25.69
N LEU A 287 6.16 1.62 -25.06
CA LEU A 287 7.38 2.11 -24.42
C LEU A 287 8.41 2.61 -25.43
N LEU A 288 8.67 1.86 -26.51
CA LEU A 288 9.57 2.28 -27.59
C LEU A 288 9.13 3.62 -28.18
N ALA A 289 7.83 3.78 -28.45
CA ALA A 289 7.28 5.04 -28.97
C ALA A 289 7.41 6.23 -28.01
N ALA A 290 7.34 5.99 -26.69
CA ALA A 290 7.39 7.04 -25.69
C ALA A 290 8.81 7.35 -25.19
N MET A 291 9.77 6.44 -25.38
CA MET A 291 11.15 6.50 -24.87
C MET A 291 12.19 6.62 -25.99
N ASP A 292 11.79 7.11 -27.17
CA ASP A 292 12.67 7.34 -28.33
C ASP A 292 13.46 6.08 -28.74
N ASP A 293 12.79 4.93 -28.85
CA ASP A 293 13.34 3.63 -29.29
C ASP A 293 14.47 3.05 -28.41
N ALA A 294 14.53 3.42 -27.13
CA ALA A 294 15.40 2.75 -26.16
C ALA A 294 15.09 1.24 -26.06
N GLU A 295 16.12 0.40 -25.93
CA GLU A 295 15.94 -1.04 -25.74
C GLU A 295 15.07 -1.31 -24.49
N VAL A 296 13.99 -2.08 -24.67
CA VAL A 296 13.03 -2.39 -23.60
C VAL A 296 13.29 -3.80 -23.08
N ASP A 297 13.64 -3.90 -21.81
CA ASP A 297 13.71 -5.14 -21.03
C ASP A 297 12.47 -5.26 -20.14
N LEU A 298 11.63 -6.27 -20.39
CA LEU A 298 10.39 -6.48 -19.63
C LEU A 298 10.62 -7.00 -18.20
N ASP A 299 11.81 -7.53 -17.91
CA ASP A 299 12.16 -8.05 -16.59
C ASP A 299 12.69 -6.95 -15.65
N LEU A 300 12.95 -5.75 -16.20
CA LEU A 300 13.25 -4.53 -15.45
C LEU A 300 11.99 -3.68 -15.23
N SER A 301 12.02 -2.84 -14.20
CA SER A 301 10.99 -1.81 -14.00
C SER A 301 11.16 -0.65 -14.98
N TYR A 302 10.10 0.15 -15.15
CA TYR A 302 10.11 1.36 -15.97
C TYR A 302 11.18 2.36 -15.51
N ALA A 303 11.32 2.57 -14.19
CA ALA A 303 12.28 3.52 -13.63
C ALA A 303 13.74 3.09 -13.83
N GLN A 304 14.03 1.78 -13.83
CA GLN A 304 15.38 1.24 -14.09
C GLN A 304 15.84 1.48 -15.53
N GLN A 305 14.90 1.69 -16.45
CA GLN A 305 15.16 1.93 -17.88
C GLN A 305 15.13 3.42 -18.23
N GLY A 306 15.08 4.31 -17.23
CA GLY A 306 15.06 5.76 -17.43
C GLY A 306 13.67 6.36 -17.63
N GLY A 307 12.61 5.58 -17.43
CA GLY A 307 11.23 6.08 -17.42
C GLY A 307 11.00 7.17 -16.37
N THR A 308 10.14 8.15 -16.70
CA THR A 308 9.82 9.29 -15.83
C THR A 308 8.32 9.51 -15.69
N ALA A 309 7.90 10.18 -14.62
CA ALA A 309 6.52 10.53 -14.35
C ALA A 309 5.91 11.43 -15.43
N VAL A 310 6.74 12.22 -16.13
CA VAL A 310 6.31 13.03 -17.28
C VAL A 310 5.95 12.15 -18.48
N MET A 311 6.67 11.05 -18.68
CA MET A 311 6.52 10.17 -19.84
C MET A 311 5.46 9.09 -19.63
N ALA A 312 5.21 8.65 -18.40
CA ALA A 312 4.25 7.57 -18.10
C ALA A 312 2.83 7.80 -18.71
N PRO A 313 2.24 9.01 -18.71
CA PRO A 313 0.97 9.26 -19.39
C PRO A 313 1.04 9.04 -20.92
N ALA A 314 2.18 9.33 -21.55
CA ALA A 314 2.37 9.10 -22.98
C ALA A 314 2.39 7.59 -23.30
N VAL A 315 3.05 6.77 -22.47
CA VAL A 315 3.05 5.30 -22.61
C VAL A 315 1.62 4.76 -22.57
N VAL A 316 0.82 5.15 -21.56
CA VAL A 316 -0.59 4.72 -21.44
C VAL A 316 -1.42 5.17 -22.64
N LYS A 317 -1.20 6.39 -23.13
CA LYS A 317 -1.88 6.90 -24.34
C LYS A 317 -1.52 6.09 -25.58
N HIS A 318 -0.25 5.72 -25.77
CA HIS A 318 0.17 4.85 -26.87
C HIS A 318 -0.44 3.46 -26.76
N LEU A 319 -0.49 2.89 -25.55
CA LEU A 319 -1.14 1.60 -25.31
C LEU A 319 -2.63 1.64 -25.69
N ALA A 320 -3.33 2.72 -25.33
CA ALA A 320 -4.72 2.95 -25.74
C ALA A 320 -4.88 3.03 -27.27
N SER A 321 -3.93 3.67 -27.97
CA SER A 321 -3.95 3.72 -29.44
C SER A 321 -3.73 2.36 -30.12
N LEU A 322 -3.11 1.41 -29.41
CA LEU A 322 -2.96 0.02 -29.84
C LEU A 322 -4.18 -0.85 -29.48
N GLY A 323 -5.23 -0.25 -28.90
CA GLY A 323 -6.46 -0.96 -28.53
C GLY A 323 -6.39 -1.66 -27.17
N PHE A 324 -5.47 -1.27 -26.28
CA PHE A 324 -5.33 -1.84 -24.95
C PHE A 324 -5.62 -0.82 -23.85
N ALA A 325 -6.25 -1.27 -22.77
CA ALA A 325 -6.50 -0.50 -21.55
C ALA A 325 -6.05 -1.31 -20.32
N GLY A 326 -6.12 -0.72 -19.13
CA GLY A 326 -5.81 -1.39 -17.87
C GLY A 326 -4.71 -0.68 -17.10
N PRO A 327 -3.46 -0.64 -17.60
CA PRO A 327 -2.37 0.08 -16.94
C PRO A 327 -2.66 1.58 -16.81
N THR A 328 -2.28 2.13 -15.66
CA THR A 328 -2.28 3.55 -15.35
C THR A 328 -0.83 4.07 -15.30
N PRO A 329 -0.62 5.40 -15.28
CA PRO A 329 0.71 5.96 -15.10
C PRO A 329 1.37 5.52 -13.77
N ASP A 330 0.58 5.21 -12.74
CA ASP A 330 1.08 4.81 -11.43
C ASP A 330 1.57 3.36 -11.43
N ASP A 331 0.94 2.46 -12.19
CA ASP A 331 1.43 1.08 -12.39
C ASP A 331 2.82 1.07 -13.04
N LEU A 332 3.09 2.01 -13.96
CA LEU A 332 4.40 2.18 -14.57
C LEU A 332 5.44 2.74 -13.60
N LEU A 333 5.04 3.65 -12.70
CA LEU A 333 5.94 4.26 -11.72
C LEU A 333 6.19 3.38 -10.50
N GLY A 334 5.57 2.20 -10.44
CA GLY A 334 5.80 1.20 -9.41
C GLY A 334 7.12 0.44 -9.56
N PRO A 335 7.48 -0.37 -8.56
CA PRO A 335 8.72 -1.16 -8.56
C PRO A 335 8.64 -2.44 -9.40
N TRP A 336 7.50 -2.69 -10.05
CA TRP A 336 7.22 -3.96 -10.70
C TRP A 336 8.02 -4.12 -12.00
N PRO A 337 8.43 -5.35 -12.35
CA PRO A 337 8.87 -5.64 -13.71
C PRO A 337 7.77 -5.26 -14.71
N LEU A 338 8.16 -4.72 -15.86
CA LEU A 338 7.19 -4.36 -16.90
C LEU A 338 6.36 -5.55 -17.38
N ARG A 339 6.87 -6.78 -17.28
CA ARG A 339 6.10 -8.00 -17.55
C ARG A 339 4.87 -8.12 -16.66
N ALA A 340 4.97 -7.75 -15.38
CA ALA A 340 3.82 -7.72 -14.47
C ALA A 340 2.83 -6.60 -14.85
N VAL A 341 3.34 -5.45 -15.33
CA VAL A 341 2.49 -4.37 -15.86
C VAL A 341 1.77 -4.81 -17.15
N ALA A 342 2.43 -5.61 -17.99
CA ALA A 342 1.87 -6.12 -19.24
C ALA A 342 0.67 -7.05 -19.01
N GLU A 343 0.62 -7.75 -17.88
CA GLU A 343 -0.54 -8.58 -17.48
C GLU A 343 -1.80 -7.73 -17.24
N LEU A 344 -1.66 -6.43 -16.98
CA LEU A 344 -2.79 -5.50 -16.85
C LEU A 344 -3.38 -5.11 -18.21
N CYS A 345 -2.64 -5.30 -19.30
CA CYS A 345 -3.07 -4.93 -20.64
C CYS A 345 -4.25 -5.81 -21.08
N ALA A 346 -5.45 -5.27 -20.96
CA ALA A 346 -6.66 -5.86 -21.49
C ALA A 346 -6.97 -5.24 -22.87
N PRO A 347 -7.25 -6.04 -23.90
CA PRO A 347 -7.82 -5.51 -25.13
C PRO A 347 -9.10 -4.72 -24.81
N HIS A 348 -9.31 -3.59 -25.46
CA HIS A 348 -10.59 -2.90 -25.41
C HIS A 348 -11.67 -3.92 -25.77
N ARG A 349 -12.60 -4.16 -24.86
CA ARG A 349 -13.87 -4.77 -25.27
C ARG A 349 -14.51 -3.76 -26.18
N GLU A 350 -14.50 -4.02 -27.49
CA GLU A 350 -15.48 -3.41 -28.38
C GLU A 350 -16.82 -3.59 -27.67
N SER A 351 -17.51 -2.49 -27.38
CA SER A 351 -18.92 -2.61 -27.03
C SER A 351 -19.54 -3.33 -28.22
N LEU A 352 -19.88 -4.60 -28.04
CA LEU A 352 -20.76 -5.30 -28.94
C LEU A 352 -22.05 -4.49 -28.91
N GLY A 353 -22.18 -3.60 -29.89
CA GLY A 353 -23.37 -2.81 -30.09
C GLY A 353 -24.53 -3.78 -30.25
N ARG A 354 -25.49 -3.67 -29.34
CA ARG A 354 -26.89 -4.01 -29.56
C ARG A 354 -27.75 -2.96 -28.91
#